data_AF-A0A822F4E4-F1
#
_entry.id   AF-A0A822F4E4-F1
#
_cell.length_a   1.000
_cell.length_b   1.000
_cell.length_c   1.000
_cell.angle_alpha   90.00
_cell.angle_beta   90.00
_cell.angle_gamma   90.00
#
_symmetry.space_group_name_H-M   'P 1'
#
loop_
_entity.id
_entity.type
_entity.pdbx_description
1 polymer ?
#
loop_
_entity_poly.entity_id
_entity_poly.type
_entity_poly.pdbx_seq_one_letter_code
_entity_poly.pdbx_strand_id
1 'polypeptide(L)'
;NPTSIVLTQTSEANDQNNIDTSLTFSSATDMYRWLIRSNDKTEEKVVNRTQKHPIHFNPLYSQQQQDKRALNRISNRVQELEHMPANMNVELRTRALIELKSLKLLQFQKQLRSEVLNTMKVFISSFFL
;
A
#
# COMPACT_ATOMS: atom_id res chain seq x y z
N ASN A 1 -17.43 20.36 19.84
CA ASN A 1 -16.59 20.80 20.99
C ASN A 1 -15.55 21.78 20.47
N PRO A 2 -15.65 23.08 20.80
CA PRO A 2 -14.65 24.07 20.42
C PRO A 2 -13.29 23.69 21.02
N THR A 3 -12.22 23.90 20.27
CA THR A 3 -10.84 23.59 20.71
C THR A 3 -10.16 24.90 21.08
N SER A 4 -9.74 25.02 22.34
CA SER A 4 -9.03 26.19 22.85
C SER A 4 -7.56 25.87 23.03
N ILE A 5 -6.69 26.83 22.66
CA ILE A 5 -5.26 26.78 22.98
C ILE A 5 -4.97 28.00 23.84
N VAL A 6 -4.31 27.77 24.97
CA VAL A 6 -3.76 28.83 25.84
C VAL A 6 -2.30 28.99 25.47
N LEU A 7 -1.93 30.16 24.94
CA LEU A 7 -0.54 30.50 24.64
C LEU A 7 0.02 31.30 25.81
N THR A 8 0.81 30.66 26.66
CA THR A 8 1.60 31.35 27.69
C THR A 8 2.86 31.93 27.04
N GLN A 9 2.94 33.25 26.92
CA GLN A 9 4.16 33.89 26.45
C GLN A 9 5.21 33.83 27.56
N THR A 10 6.20 32.94 27.44
CA THR A 10 7.40 32.98 28.29
C THR A 10 8.34 34.06 27.76
N SER A 11 8.08 35.31 28.13
CA SER A 11 9.05 36.39 27.96
C SER A 11 9.82 36.55 29.27
N GLU A 12 11.10 36.18 29.27
CA GLU A 12 12.05 36.62 30.29
C GLU A 12 12.25 38.13 30.14
N ALA A 13 11.52 38.91 30.93
CA ALA A 13 11.87 40.22 31.52
C ALA A 13 10.61 41.07 31.78
N ASN A 14 10.45 41.45 33.05
CA ASN A 14 9.66 42.57 33.62
C ASN A 14 8.75 43.37 32.67
N ASP A 15 7.43 43.23 32.84
CA ASP A 15 6.53 44.33 33.25
C ASP A 15 5.05 43.87 33.29
N GLN A 16 4.28 44.50 34.19
CA GLN A 16 3.06 44.06 34.87
C GLN A 16 1.76 43.77 34.09
N ASN A 17 1.73 43.37 32.81
CA ASN A 17 0.45 43.04 32.15
C ASN A 17 0.51 41.73 31.34
N ASN A 18 0.43 40.60 32.05
CA ASN A 18 0.28 39.30 31.42
C ASN A 18 -1.16 39.14 30.92
N ILE A 19 -1.40 39.50 29.66
CA ILE A 19 -2.69 39.28 28.99
C ILE A 19 -2.67 37.86 28.45
N ASP A 20 -3.28 36.93 29.18
CA ASP A 20 -3.56 35.57 28.73
C ASP A 20 -4.50 35.62 27.52
N THR A 21 -3.94 35.69 26.31
CA THR A 21 -4.72 35.67 25.07
C THR A 21 -5.16 34.24 24.75
N SER A 22 -6.32 33.84 25.26
CA SER A 22 -6.92 32.55 24.91
C SER A 22 -7.49 32.61 23.48
N LEU A 23 -6.93 31.82 22.56
CA LEU A 23 -7.47 31.68 21.20
C LEU A 23 -8.43 30.48 21.15
N THR A 24 -9.69 30.74 20.82
CA THR A 24 -10.72 29.71 20.66
C THR A 24 -11.02 29.48 19.18
N PHE A 25 -10.90 28.23 18.73
CA PHE A 25 -11.23 27.85 17.35
C PHE A 25 -12.58 27.13 17.30
N SER A 26 -13.39 27.49 16.29
CA SER A 26 -14.71 26.88 16.05
C SER A 26 -14.62 25.38 15.74
N SER A 27 -13.54 24.96 15.06
CA SER A 27 -13.26 23.57 14.70
C SER A 27 -11.76 23.23 14.74
N ALA A 28 -11.45 21.95 14.94
CA ALA A 28 -10.07 21.42 14.88
C ALA A 28 -9.41 21.68 13.51
N THR A 29 -10.20 21.72 12.44
CA THR A 29 -9.70 22.09 11.09
C THR A 29 -9.22 23.53 11.05
N ASP A 30 -9.93 24.45 11.69
CA ASP A 30 -9.58 25.88 11.70
C ASP A 30 -8.31 26.13 12.50
N MET A 31 -8.15 25.42 13.63
CA MET A 31 -6.92 25.41 14.42
C MET A 31 -5.71 24.96 13.58
N TYR A 32 -5.87 23.87 12.82
CA TYR A 32 -4.80 23.34 11.96
C TYR A 32 -4.41 24.32 10.86
N ARG A 33 -5.38 25.00 10.25
CA ARG A 33 -5.12 26.04 9.23
C ARG A 33 -4.39 27.25 9.83
N TRP A 34 -4.72 27.65 11.06
CA TRP A 34 -4.04 28.74 11.74
C TRP A 34 -2.57 28.40 12.04
N LEU A 35 -2.30 27.21 12.60
CA LEU A 35 -0.93 26.74 12.89
C LEU A 35 -0.03 26.73 11.65
N ILE A 36 -0.57 26.33 10.49
CA ILE A 36 0.17 26.35 9.23
C ILE A 36 0.50 27.77 8.78
N ARG A 37 -0.39 28.73 9.05
CA ARG A 37 -0.23 30.13 8.64
C ARG A 37 0.77 30.90 9.52
N SER A 38 0.89 30.54 10.80
CA SER A 38 1.82 31.18 11.75
C SER A 38 3.30 30.94 11.43
N ASN A 39 3.62 29.89 10.65
CA ASN A 39 4.98 29.57 10.22
C ASN A 39 5.48 30.39 9.01
N ASP A 40 4.68 31.32 8.49
CA ASP A 40 4.92 32.00 7.20
C ASP A 40 5.69 33.34 7.34
N LYS A 41 6.47 33.54 8.42
CA LYS A 41 7.33 34.74 8.56
C LYS A 41 8.72 34.60 7.96
N THR A 42 9.08 33.45 7.39
CA THR A 42 10.26 33.33 6.53
C THR A 42 9.79 33.32 5.09
N GLU A 43 9.79 34.49 4.47
CA GLU A 43 9.63 34.65 3.02
C GLU A 43 10.83 34.01 2.30
N GLU A 44 10.83 32.69 2.13
CA GLU A 44 11.70 32.03 1.15
C GLU A 44 11.04 30.77 0.56
N LYS A 45 10.87 30.81 -0.77
CA LYS A 45 10.56 29.72 -1.71
C LYS A 45 9.18 29.04 -1.60
N VAL A 46 8.19 29.69 -2.20
CA VAL A 46 6.87 29.13 -2.57
C VAL A 46 6.91 28.20 -3.81
N VAL A 47 8.09 27.83 -4.35
CA VAL A 47 8.20 26.93 -5.53
C VAL A 47 8.36 25.44 -5.16
N ASN A 48 8.64 25.09 -3.90
CA ASN A 48 8.82 23.70 -3.47
C ASN A 48 7.72 23.19 -2.54
N ARG A 49 6.49 23.71 -2.66
CA ARG A 49 5.30 23.02 -2.16
C ARG A 49 4.73 22.10 -3.25
N THR A 50 5.60 21.36 -3.95
CA THR A 50 5.17 20.12 -4.59
C THR A 50 4.73 19.18 -3.47
N GLN A 51 3.43 19.19 -3.21
CA GLN A 51 2.66 18.02 -2.84
C GLN A 51 3.41 17.07 -1.91
N LYS A 52 3.26 17.26 -0.60
CA LYS A 52 3.25 16.10 0.32
C LYS A 52 1.99 15.28 -0.02
N HIS A 53 2.03 14.61 -1.17
CA HIS A 53 1.07 13.59 -1.53
C HIS A 53 1.27 12.40 -0.57
N PRO A 54 0.17 11.72 -0.22
CA PRO A 54 0.11 10.77 0.87
C PRO A 54 0.97 9.54 0.55
N ILE A 55 1.63 9.00 1.58
CA ILE A 55 2.10 7.61 1.70
C ILE A 55 2.71 7.04 0.40
N HIS A 56 4.03 7.06 0.31
CA HIS A 56 4.76 6.44 -0.80
C HIS A 56 4.32 4.98 -1.01
N PHE A 57 3.55 4.75 -2.06
CA PHE A 57 3.09 3.43 -2.47
C PHE A 57 4.27 2.66 -3.05
N ASN A 58 4.74 1.62 -2.34
CA ASN A 58 5.85 0.82 -2.81
C ASN A 58 5.40 -0.08 -3.99
N PRO A 59 5.97 0.05 -5.19
CA PRO A 59 5.57 -0.75 -6.36
C PRO A 59 5.82 -2.25 -6.17
N LEU A 60 6.79 -2.64 -5.34
CA LEU A 60 7.02 -4.05 -5.03
C LEU A 60 5.92 -4.61 -4.12
N TYR A 61 5.40 -3.78 -3.22
CA TYR A 61 4.33 -4.17 -2.32
C TYR A 61 3.03 -4.43 -3.08
N SER A 62 2.71 -3.60 -4.07
CA SER A 62 1.52 -3.77 -4.89
C SER A 62 1.58 -5.06 -5.73
N GLN A 63 2.74 -5.33 -6.34
CA GLN A 63 3.02 -6.57 -7.07
C GLN A 63 2.85 -7.78 -6.14
N GLN A 64 3.50 -7.77 -4.98
CA GLN A 64 3.41 -8.86 -4.00
C GLN A 64 1.96 -9.08 -3.54
N GLN A 65 1.20 -8.00 -3.35
CA GLN A 65 -0.19 -8.11 -2.93
C GLN A 65 -1.07 -8.71 -4.04
N GLN A 66 -0.81 -8.37 -5.31
CA GLN A 66 -1.48 -9.00 -6.45
C GLN A 66 -1.17 -10.50 -6.52
N ASP A 67 0.10 -10.88 -6.37
CA ASP A 67 0.52 -12.28 -6.35
C ASP A 67 -0.14 -13.06 -5.20
N LYS A 68 -0.17 -12.48 -4.00
CA LYS A 68 -0.87 -13.06 -2.85
C LYS A 68 -2.37 -13.24 -3.11
N ARG A 69 -3.03 -12.24 -3.70
CA ARG A 69 -4.45 -12.35 -4.07
C ARG A 69 -4.68 -13.44 -5.11
N ALA A 70 -3.80 -13.56 -6.10
CA ALA A 70 -3.88 -14.61 -7.10
C ALA A 70 -3.70 -16.01 -6.49
N LEU A 71 -2.70 -16.19 -5.62
CA LEU A 71 -2.47 -17.44 -4.90
C LEU A 71 -3.66 -17.83 -4.01
N ASN A 72 -4.23 -16.87 -3.29
CA ASN A 72 -5.42 -17.11 -2.47
C ASN A 72 -6.61 -17.57 -3.33
N ARG A 73 -6.84 -16.95 -4.49
CA ARG A 73 -7.90 -17.38 -5.42
C ARG A 73 -7.68 -18.79 -5.93
N ILE A 74 -6.44 -19.15 -6.28
CA ILE A 74 -6.08 -20.50 -6.70
C ILE A 74 -6.31 -21.50 -5.56
N SER A 75 -5.86 -21.19 -4.35
CA SER A 75 -6.04 -22.04 -3.17
C SER A 75 -7.51 -22.30 -2.88
N ASN A 76 -8.33 -21.24 -2.88
CA ASN A 76 -9.78 -21.38 -2.67
C ASN A 76 -10.41 -22.28 -3.73
N ARG A 77 -10.04 -22.08 -5.00
CA ARG A 77 -10.56 -22.91 -6.09
C ARG A 77 -10.13 -24.37 -5.96
N VAL A 78 -8.88 -24.64 -5.58
CA VAL A 78 -8.40 -26.00 -5.31
C VAL A 78 -9.24 -26.64 -4.19
N GLN A 79 -9.50 -25.93 -3.09
CA GLN A 79 -10.35 -26.44 -2.02
C GLN A 79 -11.77 -26.75 -2.49
N GLU A 80 -12.40 -25.87 -3.29
CA GLU A 80 -13.73 -26.13 -3.88
C GLU A 80 -13.73 -27.40 -4.73
N LEU A 81 -12.71 -27.59 -5.57
CA LEU A 81 -12.59 -28.75 -6.46
C LEU A 81 -12.31 -30.05 -5.70
N GLU A 82 -11.57 -30.00 -4.59
CA GLU A 82 -11.24 -31.17 -3.75
C GLU A 82 -12.44 -31.67 -2.95
N HIS A 83 -13.33 -30.76 -2.53
CA HIS A 83 -14.51 -31.10 -1.72
C HIS A 83 -15.78 -31.28 -2.56
N MET A 84 -15.66 -31.44 -3.88
CA MET A 84 -16.82 -31.65 -4.75
C MET A 84 -17.52 -32.99 -4.47
N PRO A 85 -18.86 -33.05 -4.53
CA PRO A 85 -19.59 -34.26 -4.18
C PRO A 85 -19.41 -35.34 -5.25
N ALA A 86 -19.28 -36.59 -4.81
CA ALA A 86 -19.01 -37.74 -5.68
C ALA A 86 -20.18 -38.07 -6.64
N ASN A 87 -21.40 -37.64 -6.32
CA ASN A 87 -22.64 -37.95 -7.07
C ASN A 87 -22.86 -37.07 -8.32
N MET A 88 -21.89 -36.27 -8.74
CA MET A 88 -21.99 -35.42 -9.94
C MET A 88 -21.84 -36.22 -11.25
N ASN A 89 -22.36 -35.69 -12.37
CA ASN A 89 -22.16 -36.23 -13.72
C ASN A 89 -20.66 -36.51 -14.00
N VAL A 90 -20.37 -37.66 -14.62
CA VAL A 90 -19.02 -38.13 -14.96
C VAL A 90 -18.25 -37.10 -15.81
N GLU A 91 -18.92 -36.45 -16.77
CA GLU A 91 -18.27 -35.45 -17.61
C GLU A 91 -17.82 -34.21 -16.80
N LEU A 92 -18.70 -33.72 -15.91
CA LEU A 92 -18.39 -32.60 -15.02
C LEU A 92 -17.26 -32.96 -14.05
N ARG A 93 -17.29 -34.17 -13.49
CA ARG A 93 -16.21 -34.69 -12.63
C ARG A 93 -14.88 -34.73 -13.37
N THR A 94 -14.88 -35.16 -14.63
CA THR A 94 -13.67 -35.26 -15.44
C THR A 94 -13.08 -33.87 -15.70
N ARG A 95 -13.92 -32.89 -16.07
CA ARG A 95 -13.48 -31.49 -16.26
C ARG A 95 -12.94 -30.88 -14.95
N ALA A 96 -13.62 -31.11 -13.84
CA ALA A 96 -13.18 -30.68 -12.51
C ALA A 96 -11.82 -31.28 -12.13
N LEU A 97 -11.60 -32.57 -12.41
CA LEU A 97 -10.34 -33.24 -12.12
C LEU A 97 -9.20 -32.71 -13.01
N ILE A 98 -9.48 -32.41 -14.29
CA ILE A 98 -8.51 -31.77 -15.18
C ILE A 98 -8.12 -30.39 -14.65
N GLU A 99 -9.11 -29.58 -14.22
CA GLU A 99 -8.86 -28.28 -13.61
C GLU A 99 -8.02 -28.41 -12.33
N LEU A 100 -8.36 -29.34 -11.43
CA LEU A 100 -7.60 -29.57 -10.20
C LEU A 100 -6.15 -29.94 -10.48
N LYS A 101 -5.93 -30.87 -11.43
CA LYS A 101 -4.58 -31.30 -11.83
C LYS A 101 -3.79 -30.16 -12.47
N SER A 102 -4.42 -29.36 -13.33
CA SER A 102 -3.75 -28.23 -13.97
C SER A 102 -3.35 -27.14 -12.96
N LEU A 103 -4.19 -26.86 -11.97
CA LEU A 103 -3.89 -25.93 -10.89
C LEU A 103 -2.75 -26.43 -9.99
N LYS A 104 -2.72 -27.72 -9.64
CA LYS A 104 -1.62 -28.32 -8.84
C LYS A 104 -0.28 -28.29 -9.56
N LEU A 105 -0.28 -28.41 -10.89
CA LEU A 105 0.93 -28.40 -11.71
C LEU A 105 1.40 -26.99 -12.10
N LEU A 106 0.58 -25.95 -11.84
CA LEU A 106 0.85 -24.58 -12.31
C LEU A 106 2.19 -24.04 -11.81
N GLN A 107 2.53 -24.25 -10.53
CA GLN A 107 3.77 -23.73 -9.97
C GLN A 107 5.00 -24.41 -10.56
N PHE A 108 4.95 -25.74 -10.68
CA PHE A 108 5.99 -26.52 -11.35
C PHE A 108 6.19 -26.07 -12.80
N GLN A 109 5.08 -25.85 -13.52
CA GLN A 109 5.13 -25.36 -14.90
C GLN A 109 5.76 -23.96 -15.02
N LYS A 110 5.50 -23.06 -14.07
CA LYS A 110 6.14 -21.73 -14.00
C LYS A 110 7.63 -21.83 -13.71
N GLN A 111 8.01 -22.69 -12.76
CA GLN A 111 9.41 -22.94 -12.40
C GLN A 111 10.20 -23.46 -13.59
N LEU A 112 9.73 -24.54 -14.23
CA LEU A 112 10.35 -25.11 -15.43
C LEU A 112 10.51 -24.09 -16.55
N ARG A 113 9.48 -23.28 -16.83
CA ARG A 113 9.58 -22.22 -17.84
C ARG A 113 10.66 -21.21 -17.48
N SER A 114 10.76 -20.81 -16.22
CA SER A 114 11.78 -19.87 -15.77
C SER A 114 13.19 -20.47 -15.90
N GLU A 115 13.37 -21.75 -15.56
CA GLU A 115 14.64 -22.45 -15.69
C GLU A 115 15.10 -22.50 -17.15
N VAL A 116 14.22 -22.93 -18.06
CA VAL A 116 14.53 -23.00 -19.51
C VAL A 116 14.86 -21.61 -20.06
N LEU A 117 14.08 -20.58 -19.70
CA LEU A 117 14.38 -19.22 -20.16
C LEU A 117 15.71 -18.72 -19.60
N ASN A 118 16.05 -19.07 -18.37
CA ASN A 118 17.31 -18.66 -17.77
C ASN A 118 18.51 -19.34 -18.43
N THR A 119 18.42 -20.65 -18.71
CA THR A 119 19.48 -21.38 -19.41
C THR A 119 19.69 -20.82 -20.82
N MET A 120 18.62 -20.49 -21.54
CA MET A 120 18.69 -19.88 -22.87
C MET A 120 19.31 -18.47 -22.82
N LYS A 121 18.95 -17.66 -21.82
CA LYS A 121 19.56 -16.33 -21.61
C LYS A 121 21.06 -16.41 -21.38
N VAL A 122 21.49 -17.34 -20.51
CA VAL A 122 22.91 -17.56 -20.23
C VAL A 122 23.63 -18.01 -21.51
N PHE A 123 23.09 -19.00 -22.21
CA PHE A 123 23.68 -19.49 -23.46
C PHE A 123 23.86 -18.38 -24.51
N ILE A 124 22.83 -17.57 -24.73
CA ILE A 124 22.90 -16.43 -25.65
C ILE A 124 23.95 -15.43 -25.16
N SER A 125 23.94 -15.04 -23.89
CA SER A 125 24.93 -14.09 -23.37
C SER A 125 26.37 -14.58 -23.48
N SER A 126 26.60 -15.89 -23.36
CA SER A 126 27.93 -16.50 -23.50
C SER A 126 28.38 -16.69 -24.96
N PHE A 127 27.46 -16.62 -25.92
CA PHE A 127 27.78 -16.74 -27.35
C PHE A 127 28.02 -15.37 -28.02
N PHE A 128 27.45 -14.31 -27.45
CA PHE A 128 27.58 -12.93 -27.96
C PHE A 128 28.63 -12.08 -27.21
N LEU A 129 29.33 -12.64 -26.21
CA LEU A 129 30.55 -12.08 -25.60
C LEU A 129 31.78 -12.89 -26.02
#